data_AF-A0A959EK50-F1
#
_entry.id   AF-A0A959EK50-F1
#
_cell.length_a   1.000
_cell.length_b   1.000
_cell.length_c   1.000
_cell.angle_alpha   90.00
_cell.angle_beta   90.00
_cell.angle_gamma   90.00
#
_symmetry.space_group_name_H-M   'P 1'
#
loop_
_entity.id
_entity.type
_entity.pdbx_description
1 polymer ?
#
loop_
_entity_poly.entity_id
_entity_poly.type
_entity_poly.pdbx_seq_one_letter_code
_entity_poly.pdbx_strand_id
1 'polypeptide(L)'
;MTTFRCPTLLPLCFLLIATLPGAAQTSPQSNQIFIRQLQEKSSATDTLAIFRRVFQALPDEVYVYPSENYYYWDLFLDGIHYKGNIGLFAHLRAEGKVNFGYYQEVFDPLTVDNYSGGAEWSARQGVFLEEIDPLQYR
;
A
#
# COMPACT_ATOMS: atom_id res chain seq x y z
N MET A 1 28.77 -34.42 59.87
CA MET A 1 29.01 -34.86 58.48
C MET A 1 27.66 -34.89 57.78
N THR A 2 27.22 -33.79 57.13
CA THR A 2 27.25 -33.54 55.67
C THR A 2 26.63 -34.70 54.86
N THR A 3 25.54 -34.53 54.11
CA THR A 3 25.31 -33.56 53.03
C THR A 3 23.82 -33.38 52.69
N PHE A 4 23.40 -32.15 52.37
CA PHE A 4 22.15 -31.85 51.65
C PHE A 4 22.48 -31.75 50.16
N ARG A 5 21.74 -32.47 49.30
CA ARG A 5 21.83 -32.33 47.84
C ARG A 5 20.77 -31.33 47.36
N CYS A 6 21.25 -30.19 46.86
CA CYS A 6 20.48 -29.20 46.12
C CYS A 6 20.43 -29.61 44.64
N PRO A 7 19.28 -29.81 43.99
CA PRO A 7 19.21 -29.86 42.55
C PRO A 7 19.07 -28.43 42.02
N THR A 8 20.11 -28.00 41.32
CA THR A 8 20.18 -26.79 40.51
C THR A 8 19.06 -26.79 39.45
N LEU A 9 18.07 -25.92 39.62
CA LEU A 9 17.12 -25.56 38.57
C LEU A 9 17.77 -24.51 37.66
N LEU A 10 18.16 -24.93 36.46
CA LEU A 10 18.53 -24.03 35.36
C LEU A 10 17.24 -23.33 34.86
N PRO A 11 17.16 -21.99 34.79
CA PRO A 11 16.06 -21.35 34.10
C PRO A 11 16.33 -21.43 32.60
N LEU A 12 15.47 -22.16 31.88
CA LEU A 12 15.44 -22.19 30.42
C LEU A 12 14.90 -20.83 29.95
N CYS A 13 15.80 -19.88 29.67
CA CYS A 13 15.46 -18.63 29.00
C CYS A 13 14.93 -18.95 27.60
N PHE A 14 13.61 -18.92 27.42
CA PHE A 14 13.00 -18.83 26.09
C PHE A 14 13.39 -17.48 25.48
N LEU A 15 14.31 -17.51 24.50
CA LEU A 15 14.60 -16.36 23.66
C LEU A 15 13.36 -16.08 22.80
N LEU A 16 12.59 -15.08 23.20
CA LEU A 16 11.52 -14.51 22.40
C LEU A 16 12.18 -13.75 21.24
N ILE A 17 12.27 -14.36 20.05
CA ILE A 17 12.73 -13.67 18.84
C ILE A 17 11.61 -12.72 18.45
N ALA A 18 11.73 -11.45 18.83
CA ALA A 18 10.87 -10.40 18.32
C ALA A 18 11.12 -10.29 16.80
N THR A 19 10.17 -10.75 16.00
CA THR A 19 10.13 -10.46 14.57
C THR A 19 9.89 -8.97 14.42
N LEU A 20 10.96 -8.21 14.15
CA LEU A 20 10.83 -6.82 13.77
C LEU A 20 10.00 -6.75 12.47
N PRO A 21 9.01 -5.85 12.37
CA PRO A 21 8.29 -5.65 11.12
C PRO A 21 9.29 -5.30 10.02
N GLY A 22 9.20 -6.00 8.90
CA GLY A 22 10.08 -5.80 7.75
C GLY A 22 9.99 -4.36 7.29
N ALA A 23 11.14 -3.70 7.16
CA ALA A 23 11.21 -2.40 6.51
C ALA A 23 10.58 -2.51 5.11
N ALA A 24 9.68 -1.59 4.78
CA ALA A 24 9.12 -1.49 3.44
C ALA A 24 10.28 -1.43 2.44
N GLN A 25 10.46 -2.49 1.64
CA GLN A 25 11.46 -2.53 0.58
C GLN A 25 11.03 -1.55 -0.50
N THR A 26 11.57 -0.33 -0.47
CA THR A 26 11.51 0.55 -1.62
C THR A 26 12.45 -0.02 -2.69
N SER A 27 11.89 -0.68 -3.71
CA SER A 27 12.68 -1.07 -4.87
C SER A 27 13.21 0.21 -5.52
N PRO A 28 14.52 0.32 -5.79
CA PRO A 28 15.05 1.48 -6.48
C PRO A 28 14.39 1.63 -7.84
N GLN A 29 13.78 2.79 -8.09
CA GLN A 29 13.31 3.21 -9.40
C GLN A 29 14.52 3.38 -10.32
N SER A 30 14.67 2.50 -11.29
CA SER A 30 15.74 2.61 -12.30
C SER A 30 15.28 3.47 -13.47
N ASN A 31 16.23 4.14 -14.12
CA ASN A 31 15.95 4.90 -15.36
C ASN A 31 15.27 4.04 -16.43
N GLN A 32 15.54 2.74 -16.47
CA GLN A 32 14.92 1.82 -17.42
C GLN A 32 13.44 1.56 -17.12
N ILE A 33 13.06 1.47 -15.84
CA ILE A 33 11.66 1.34 -15.40
C ILE A 33 10.92 2.62 -15.76
N PHE A 34 11.50 3.77 -15.44
CA PHE A 34 10.95 5.07 -15.78
C PHE A 34 10.75 5.26 -17.29
N ILE A 35 11.76 4.97 -18.12
CA ILE A 35 11.65 5.09 -19.59
C ILE A 35 10.57 4.16 -20.15
N ARG A 36 10.42 2.94 -19.61
CA ARG A 36 9.36 2.02 -20.03
C ARG A 36 7.97 2.61 -19.75
N GLN A 37 7.78 3.18 -18.56
CA GLN A 37 6.52 3.82 -18.18
C GLN A 37 6.18 5.03 -19.08
N LEU A 38 7.18 5.78 -19.55
CA LEU A 38 6.97 6.88 -20.51
C LEU A 38 6.54 6.42 -21.91
N GLN A 39 6.92 5.21 -22.32
CA GLN A 39 6.62 4.67 -23.65
C GLN A 39 5.27 3.95 -23.71
N GLU A 40 4.72 3.58 -22.55
CA GLU A 40 3.40 2.96 -22.44
C GLU A 40 2.32 3.99 -22.79
N LYS A 41 1.66 3.77 -23.93
CA LYS A 41 0.48 4.53 -24.32
C LYS A 41 -0.77 3.96 -23.66
N SER A 42 -1.44 4.76 -22.85
CA SER A 42 -2.78 4.46 -22.35
C SER A 42 -3.74 5.60 -22.71
N SER A 43 -5.03 5.28 -22.81
CA SER A 43 -6.07 6.29 -22.98
C SER A 43 -6.61 6.76 -21.63
N ALA A 44 -5.81 6.71 -20.56
CA ALA A 44 -6.30 6.75 -19.18
C ALA A 44 -6.73 8.16 -18.73
N THR A 45 -7.91 8.56 -19.16
CA THR A 45 -8.75 9.56 -18.49
C THR A 45 -9.81 8.93 -17.59
N ASP A 46 -9.89 7.58 -17.54
CA ASP A 46 -10.80 6.86 -16.65
C ASP A 46 -10.12 6.52 -15.31
N THR A 47 -10.67 7.05 -14.22
CA THR A 47 -10.25 6.80 -12.83
C THR A 47 -10.13 5.30 -12.52
N LEU A 48 -11.01 4.45 -13.06
CA LEU A 48 -10.93 3.00 -12.83
C LEU A 48 -9.73 2.35 -13.54
N ALA A 49 -9.33 2.88 -14.70
CA ALA A 49 -8.15 2.40 -15.43
C ALA A 49 -6.86 2.75 -14.66
N ILE A 50 -6.77 3.96 -14.12
CA ILE A 50 -5.64 4.38 -13.28
C ILE A 50 -5.58 3.51 -12.01
N PHE A 51 -6.72 3.31 -11.33
CA PHE A 51 -6.79 2.42 -10.17
C PHE A 51 -6.28 1.01 -10.48
N ARG A 52 -6.77 0.39 -11.56
CA ARG A 52 -6.32 -0.97 -11.96
C ARG A 52 -4.83 -1.02 -12.22
N ARG A 53 -4.26 0.02 -12.87
CA ARG A 53 -2.83 0.08 -13.16
C ARG A 53 -2.00 0.17 -11.88
N VAL A 54 -2.40 1.03 -10.94
CA VAL A 54 -1.76 1.15 -9.62
C VAL A 54 -1.87 -0.17 -8.86
N PHE A 55 -3.07 -0.74 -8.74
CA PHE A 55 -3.32 -1.95 -7.98
C PHE A 55 -2.52 -3.16 -8.52
N GLN A 56 -2.43 -3.32 -9.84
CA GLN A 56 -1.62 -4.38 -10.47
C GLN A 56 -0.11 -4.19 -10.30
N ALA A 57 0.35 -2.99 -9.97
CA ALA A 57 1.76 -2.69 -9.73
C ALA A 57 2.16 -2.87 -8.26
N LEU A 58 1.19 -3.01 -7.35
CA LEU A 58 1.47 -3.31 -5.95
C LEU A 58 2.07 -4.72 -5.81
N PRO A 59 2.93 -4.95 -4.81
CA PRO A 59 3.27 -6.30 -4.38
C PRO A 59 2.01 -7.08 -3.95
N ASP A 60 2.13 -8.40 -3.84
CA ASP A 60 1.04 -9.28 -3.39
C ASP A 60 0.46 -8.87 -2.02
N GLU A 61 1.27 -8.22 -1.17
CA GLU A 61 0.87 -7.68 0.13
C GLU A 61 1.52 -6.30 0.37
N VAL A 62 0.78 -5.39 0.99
CA VAL A 62 1.27 -4.09 1.45
C VAL A 62 0.83 -3.84 2.89
N TYR A 63 1.67 -3.17 3.67
CA TYR A 63 1.33 -2.74 5.02
C TYR A 63 0.77 -1.32 5.02
N VAL A 64 -0.39 -1.15 5.66
CA VAL A 64 -1.01 0.17 5.91
C VAL A 64 -1.12 0.37 7.41
N TYR A 65 -0.47 1.40 7.94
CA TYR A 65 -0.52 1.68 9.37
C TYR A 65 -1.91 2.21 9.77
N PRO A 66 -2.49 1.74 10.89
CA PRO A 66 -3.82 2.18 11.35
C PRO A 66 -3.92 3.68 11.62
N SER A 67 -2.80 4.35 11.93
CA SER A 67 -2.75 5.81 12.10
C SER A 67 -2.98 6.57 10.80
N GLU A 68 -2.67 5.93 9.66
CA GLU A 68 -2.68 6.54 8.35
C GLU A 68 -3.94 6.13 7.57
N ASN A 69 -4.33 4.85 7.63
CA ASN A 69 -5.49 4.28 6.91
C ASN A 69 -5.43 4.42 5.38
N TYR A 70 -4.30 4.80 4.80
CA TYR A 70 -4.10 4.83 3.35
C TYR A 70 -2.68 4.42 2.96
N TYR A 71 -2.56 3.86 1.75
CA TYR A 71 -1.30 3.54 1.10
C TYR A 71 -1.01 4.59 0.03
N TYR A 72 0.12 5.28 0.13
CA TYR A 72 0.57 6.23 -0.90
C TYR A 72 1.20 5.52 -2.09
N TRP A 73 0.98 6.07 -3.27
CA TRP A 73 1.58 5.59 -4.50
C TRP A 73 1.92 6.76 -5.43
N ASP A 74 2.86 6.50 -6.31
CA ASP A 74 3.17 7.32 -7.48
C ASP A 74 3.23 6.42 -8.73
N LEU A 75 2.86 6.99 -9.87
CA LEU A 75 2.79 6.28 -11.14
C LEU A 75 3.08 7.24 -12.29
N PHE A 76 4.06 6.91 -13.12
CA PHE A 76 4.20 7.54 -14.43
C PHE A 76 3.36 6.78 -15.46
N LEU A 77 2.48 7.50 -16.14
CA LEU A 77 1.61 6.96 -17.19
C LEU A 77 1.44 8.01 -18.28
N ASP A 78 1.72 7.66 -19.53
CA ASP A 78 1.63 8.59 -20.68
C ASP A 78 2.45 9.89 -20.53
N GLY A 79 3.56 9.82 -19.80
CA GLY A 79 4.39 11.01 -19.50
C GLY A 79 3.81 11.94 -18.44
N ILE A 80 2.71 11.55 -17.80
CA ILE A 80 2.10 12.27 -16.68
C ILE A 80 2.48 11.56 -15.38
N HIS A 81 2.95 12.34 -14.40
CA HIS A 81 3.23 11.83 -13.07
C HIS A 81 1.96 11.92 -12.22
N TYR A 82 1.35 10.78 -11.91
CA TYR A 82 0.21 10.69 -11.00
C TYR A 82 0.70 10.35 -9.61
N LYS A 83 0.11 11.02 -8.61
CA LYS A 83 0.34 10.74 -7.19
C LYS A 83 -1.00 10.59 -6.50
N GLY A 84 -1.07 9.74 -5.50
CA GLY A 84 -2.34 9.48 -4.86
C GLY A 84 -2.26 8.53 -3.68
N ASN A 85 -3.43 8.04 -3.29
CA ASN A 85 -3.55 7.04 -2.24
C ASN A 85 -4.65 6.02 -2.53
N ILE A 86 -4.52 4.86 -1.88
CA ILE A 86 -5.57 3.85 -1.73
C ILE A 86 -5.95 3.83 -0.24
N GLY A 87 -7.17 4.24 0.08
CA GLY A 87 -7.65 4.38 1.46
C GLY A 87 -8.48 3.19 1.94
N LEU A 88 -8.11 2.65 3.10
CA LEU A 88 -8.84 1.66 3.89
C LEU A 88 -9.52 2.33 5.11
N PHE A 89 -10.28 3.40 4.84
CA PHE A 89 -10.98 4.14 5.89
C PHE A 89 -11.97 3.25 6.64
N ALA A 90 -12.03 3.38 7.97
CA ALA A 90 -12.84 2.53 8.84
C ALA A 90 -14.31 2.38 8.39
N HIS A 91 -14.94 3.50 7.98
CA HIS A 91 -16.32 3.49 7.51
C HIS A 91 -16.48 2.80 6.14
N LEU A 92 -15.53 2.95 5.22
CA LEU A 92 -15.58 2.32 3.90
C LEU A 92 -15.25 0.83 3.96
N ARG A 93 -14.22 0.44 4.73
CA ARG A 93 -13.85 -0.98 4.85
C ARG A 93 -14.95 -1.80 5.52
N ALA A 94 -15.70 -1.20 6.45
CA ALA A 94 -16.90 -1.81 7.04
C ALA A 94 -18.03 -2.04 6.02
N GLU A 95 -18.03 -1.30 4.90
CA GLU A 95 -18.95 -1.45 3.78
C GLU A 95 -18.38 -2.31 2.63
N GLY A 96 -17.19 -2.89 2.79
CA GLY A 96 -16.50 -3.61 1.71
C GLY A 96 -16.04 -2.71 0.57
N LYS A 97 -15.67 -1.45 0.88
CA LYS A 97 -15.24 -0.44 -0.08
C LYS A 97 -13.80 0.03 0.16
N VAL A 98 -13.15 0.44 -0.93
CA VAL A 98 -11.84 1.09 -0.93
C VAL A 98 -11.96 2.49 -1.51
N ASN A 99 -11.31 3.48 -0.87
CA ASN A 99 -11.14 4.80 -1.48
C ASN A 99 -9.93 4.81 -2.42
N PHE A 100 -10.06 5.53 -3.53
CA PHE A 100 -8.96 5.83 -4.42
C PHE A 100 -8.99 7.31 -4.78
N GLY A 101 -7.88 8.02 -4.56
CA GLY A 101 -7.73 9.42 -4.91
C GLY A 101 -6.39 9.68 -5.57
N TYR A 102 -6.36 10.58 -6.56
CA TYR A 102 -5.15 10.95 -7.26
C TYR A 102 -5.17 12.40 -7.76
N TYR A 103 -3.98 12.91 -8.06
CA TYR A 103 -3.73 14.15 -8.76
C TYR A 103 -2.54 14.01 -9.69
N GLN A 104 -2.46 14.86 -10.72
CA GLN A 104 -1.28 15.01 -11.55
C GLN A 104 -0.28 15.91 -10.83
N GLU A 105 0.95 15.43 -10.64
CA GLU A 105 2.05 16.27 -10.17
C GLU A 105 2.47 17.20 -11.30
N VAL A 106 2.25 18.50 -11.09
CA VAL A 106 2.70 19.54 -12.01
C VAL A 106 3.89 20.26 -11.40
N PHE A 107 4.98 20.32 -12.16
CA PHE A 107 6.22 20.97 -11.73
C PHE A 107 6.21 22.49 -11.94
N ASP A 108 5.30 23.01 -12.78
CA ASP A 108 5.16 24.44 -13.00
C ASP A 108 4.17 25.06 -12.00
N PRO A 109 4.63 25.90 -11.06
CA PRO A 109 3.77 26.54 -10.05
C PRO A 109 2.74 27.52 -10.63
N LEU A 110 2.85 27.88 -11.92
CA LEU A 110 1.87 28.73 -12.61
C LEU A 110 0.74 27.93 -13.26
N THR A 111 0.82 26.60 -13.28
CA THR A 111 -0.25 25.76 -13.80
C THR A 111 -1.40 25.70 -12.80
N VAL A 112 -2.56 26.23 -13.22
CA VAL A 112 -3.80 26.26 -12.42
C VAL A 112 -4.68 25.03 -12.64
N ASP A 113 -4.44 24.29 -13.72
CA ASP A 113 -5.22 23.12 -14.11
C ASP A 113 -4.56 21.83 -13.59
N ASN A 114 -4.64 21.60 -12.28
CA ASN A 114 -4.25 20.32 -11.70
C ASN A 114 -5.40 19.33 -11.84
N TYR A 115 -5.27 18.37 -12.75
CA TYR A 115 -6.26 17.30 -12.87
C TYR A 115 -6.17 16.40 -11.63
N SER A 116 -7.28 16.29 -10.91
CA SER A 116 -7.45 15.38 -9.79
C SER A 116 -8.73 14.58 -9.97
N GLY A 117 -8.73 13.38 -9.41
CA GLY A 117 -9.85 12.47 -9.52
C GLY A 117 -9.86 11.49 -8.36
N GLY A 118 -10.97 10.78 -8.23
CA GLY A 118 -11.11 9.77 -7.21
C GLY A 118 -12.47 9.11 -7.25
N ALA A 119 -12.58 8.00 -6.55
CA ALA A 119 -13.80 7.24 -6.40
C ALA A 119 -13.73 6.32 -5.19
N GLU A 120 -14.87 5.72 -4.87
CA GLU A 120 -14.98 4.59 -3.96
C GLU A 120 -15.31 3.36 -4.78
N TRP A 121 -14.53 2.31 -4.60
CA TRP A 121 -14.70 1.06 -5.32
C TRP A 121 -15.35 0.02 -4.44
N SER A 122 -16.26 -0.74 -5.06
CA SER A 122 -17.01 -1.81 -4.45
C SER A 122 -17.15 -2.98 -5.43
N ALA A 123 -17.81 -4.05 -5.00
CA ALA A 123 -18.11 -5.20 -5.85
C ALA A 123 -18.87 -4.80 -7.13
N ARG A 124 -19.58 -3.66 -7.14
CA ARG A 124 -20.24 -3.11 -8.34
C ARG A 124 -19.27 -2.80 -9.48
N GLN A 125 -18.04 -2.43 -9.15
CA GLN A 125 -16.97 -2.14 -10.12
C GLN A 125 -15.97 -3.31 -10.27
N GLY A 126 -16.27 -4.46 -9.64
CA GLY A 126 -15.39 -5.62 -9.63
C GLY A 126 -14.21 -5.52 -8.66
N VAL A 127 -14.30 -4.64 -7.65
CA VAL A 127 -13.31 -4.55 -6.56
C VAL A 127 -13.91 -5.16 -5.31
N PHE A 128 -13.25 -6.15 -4.73
CA PHE A 128 -13.72 -6.85 -3.54
C PHE A 128 -12.79 -6.49 -2.39
N LEU A 129 -13.37 -6.28 -1.21
CA LEU A 129 -12.64 -6.06 0.02
C LEU A 129 -13.27 -6.91 1.12
N GLU A 130 -12.50 -7.83 1.66
CA GLU A 130 -12.88 -8.77 2.71
C GLU A 130 -11.90 -8.67 3.88
N GLU A 131 -12.41 -8.56 5.11
CA GLU A 131 -11.59 -8.70 6.31
C GLU A 131 -11.36 -10.20 6.58
N ILE A 132 -10.10 -10.63 6.47
CA ILE A 132 -9.72 -12.04 6.64
C ILE A 132 -9.15 -12.35 8.04
N ASP A 133 -8.67 -11.31 8.74
CA ASP A 133 -8.19 -11.32 10.13
C ASP A 133 -8.25 -9.87 10.66
N PRO A 134 -8.21 -9.57 11.98
CA PRO A 134 -8.24 -8.20 12.47
C PRO A 134 -7.18 -7.32 11.82
N LEU A 135 -7.64 -6.27 11.13
CA LEU A 135 -6.81 -5.33 10.38
C LEU A 135 -6.05 -5.94 9.18
N GLN A 136 -6.46 -7.11 8.70
CA GLN A 136 -5.97 -7.74 7.47
C GLN A 136 -7.09 -7.85 6.44
N TYR A 137 -6.81 -7.37 5.23
CA TYR A 137 -7.79 -7.24 4.16
C TYR A 137 -7.30 -7.87 2.86
N ARG A 138 -8.24 -8.41 2.09
CA ARG A 138 -8.02 -8.98 0.75
C ARG A 138 -9.07 -8.51 -0.24
#